data_AF-A0A9N9GH02-F1
#
_entry.id   AF-A0A9N9GH02-F1
#
_cell.length_a   1.000
_cell.length_b   1.000
_cell.length_c   1.000
_cell.angle_alpha   90.00
_cell.angle_beta   90.00
_cell.angle_gamma   90.00
#
_symmetry.space_group_name_H-M   'P 1'
#
loop_
_entity.id
_entity.type
_entity.pdbx_description
1 polymer ?
#
loop_
_entity_poly.entity_id
_entity_poly.type
_entity_poly.pdbx_seq_one_letter_code
_entity_poly.pdbx_strand_id
1 'polypeptide(L)'
;MVNAQQYLEENYPVASRNNITELDLSNKNLEGSIRFNNSGFNNLLKLNISFNMITHIHYTLPSIQQVDVSHNLLSKSHSYATSTLRKFNCSFNNIVGYTLKAPSLTHFDGSNNLLSTLVITSHFIEELNCSNNPITSVPFNITSTLTSFDCMGVQFNKKSTTLSSLPSSATYIPTNPTIPTSNVISSTFPNSFDNPYLVIGLGIFSILNIFGWTTLGIIFLCKRKREKVILTPGSS
;
A
#
# COMPACT_ATOMS: atom_id res chain seq x y z
N MET A 1 -4.08 24.81 3.25
CA MET A 1 -4.40 23.40 3.57
C MET A 1 -5.71 23.39 4.33
N VAL A 2 -6.47 22.31 4.27
CA VAL A 2 -7.80 22.23 4.92
C VAL A 2 -7.74 21.18 6.02
N ASN A 3 -8.21 21.50 7.23
CA ASN A 3 -8.26 20.51 8.30
C ASN A 3 -9.18 19.34 7.90
N ALA A 4 -8.64 18.11 7.92
CA ALA A 4 -9.33 16.94 7.42
C ALA A 4 -10.63 16.63 8.17
N GLN A 5 -10.61 16.76 9.50
CA GLN A 5 -11.77 16.46 10.34
C GLN A 5 -12.88 17.49 10.11
N GLN A 6 -12.51 18.77 10.06
CA GLN A 6 -13.46 19.85 9.77
C GLN A 6 -14.10 19.67 8.39
N TYR A 7 -13.29 19.37 7.36
CA TYR A 7 -13.81 19.10 6.02
C TYR A 7 -14.84 17.96 6.02
N LEU A 8 -14.54 16.86 6.73
CA LEU A 8 -15.44 15.71 6.85
C LEU A 8 -16.76 16.10 7.52
N GLU A 9 -16.71 16.92 8.56
CA GLU A 9 -17.89 17.36 9.31
C GLU A 9 -18.77 18.33 8.53
N GLU A 10 -18.16 19.26 7.81
CA GLU A 10 -18.87 20.25 6.97
C GLU A 10 -19.54 19.62 5.75
N ASN A 11 -18.85 18.69 5.08
CA ASN A 11 -19.33 18.12 3.81
C ASN A 11 -20.18 16.87 3.99
N TYR A 12 -20.05 16.18 5.13
CA TYR A 12 -20.79 14.95 5.42
C TYR A 12 -21.41 15.03 6.81
N PRO A 13 -22.60 15.63 6.96
CA PRO A 13 -23.31 15.67 8.23
C PRO A 13 -23.66 14.26 8.72
N VAL A 14 -23.58 14.02 10.03
CA VAL A 14 -23.76 12.69 10.65
C VAL A 14 -25.04 11.98 10.19
N ALA A 15 -26.14 12.72 10.05
CA ALA A 15 -27.43 12.19 9.61
C ALA A 15 -27.39 11.53 8.21
N SER A 16 -26.45 11.91 7.34
CA SER A 16 -26.32 11.40 5.98
C SER A 16 -25.34 10.22 5.84
N ARG A 17 -24.45 10.02 6.82
CA ARG A 17 -23.29 9.11 6.71
C ARG A 17 -23.66 7.64 6.63
N ASN A 18 -24.80 7.25 7.20
CA ASN A 18 -25.24 5.86 7.22
C ASN A 18 -25.59 5.33 5.82
N ASN A 19 -25.90 6.22 4.87
CA ASN A 19 -26.26 5.85 3.50
C ASN A 19 -25.04 5.80 2.57
N ILE A 20 -23.84 6.09 3.09
CA ILE A 20 -22.60 6.18 2.30
C ILE A 20 -21.87 4.85 2.33
N THR A 21 -21.72 4.23 1.16
CA THR A 21 -20.99 2.97 0.96
C THR A 21 -19.59 3.17 0.38
N GLU A 22 -19.34 4.31 -0.26
CA GLU A 22 -18.03 4.71 -0.78
C GLU A 22 -17.77 6.18 -0.42
N LEU A 23 -16.62 6.45 0.19
CA LEU A 23 -16.20 7.79 0.57
C LEU A 23 -14.85 8.10 -0.07
N ASP A 24 -14.84 9.14 -0.91
CA ASP A 24 -13.65 9.63 -1.58
C ASP A 24 -13.27 11.03 -1.07
N LEU A 25 -12.18 11.07 -0.31
CA LEU A 25 -11.52 12.25 0.23
C LEU A 25 -10.17 12.50 -0.43
N SER A 26 -9.86 11.84 -1.56
CA SER A 26 -8.56 11.96 -2.20
C SER A 26 -8.33 13.34 -2.83
N ASN A 27 -7.06 13.78 -2.87
CA ASN A 27 -6.62 14.99 -3.56
C ASN A 27 -7.42 16.25 -3.17
N LYS A 28 -7.58 16.47 -1.87
CA LYS A 28 -8.36 17.60 -1.31
C LYS A 28 -7.50 18.57 -0.49
N ASN A 29 -6.18 18.40 -0.54
CA ASN A 29 -5.21 19.16 0.27
C ASN A 29 -5.57 19.13 1.76
N LEU A 30 -6.07 17.98 2.22
CA LEU A 30 -6.45 17.76 3.62
C LEU A 30 -5.21 17.54 4.47
N GLU A 31 -5.20 18.09 5.68
CA GLU A 31 -4.10 17.94 6.63
C GLU A 31 -4.57 17.57 8.03
N GLY A 32 -3.61 17.25 8.90
CA GLY A 32 -3.88 16.98 10.30
C GLY A 32 -4.33 15.54 10.53
N SER A 33 -5.34 15.36 11.39
CA SER A 33 -5.89 14.05 11.75
C SER A 33 -7.33 13.90 11.28
N ILE A 34 -7.71 12.69 10.94
CA ILE A 34 -9.10 12.33 10.62
C ILE A 34 -9.57 11.13 11.44
N ARG A 35 -10.78 11.21 11.97
CA ARG A 35 -11.37 10.22 12.89
C ARG A 35 -12.70 9.69 12.36
N PHE A 36 -12.77 8.38 12.24
CA PHE A 36 -13.96 7.64 11.80
C PHE A 36 -14.61 6.81 12.93
N ASN A 37 -14.04 6.78 14.13
CA ASN A 37 -14.67 6.11 15.27
C ASN A 37 -15.99 6.80 15.63
N ASN A 38 -17.08 6.03 15.78
CA ASN A 38 -18.42 6.54 16.05
C ASN A 38 -18.89 7.64 15.07
N SER A 39 -18.35 7.63 13.85
CA SER A 39 -18.58 8.69 12.87
C SER A 39 -19.90 8.59 12.14
N GLY A 40 -20.65 7.49 12.26
CA GLY A 40 -21.90 7.25 11.53
C GLY A 40 -21.74 6.58 10.16
N PHE A 41 -20.50 6.27 9.74
CA PHE A 41 -20.19 5.55 8.49
C PHE A 41 -20.34 4.03 8.65
N ASN A 42 -21.50 3.54 9.09
CA ASN A 42 -21.70 2.12 9.44
C ASN A 42 -21.69 1.18 8.22
N ASN A 43 -22.12 1.69 7.06
CA ASN A 43 -22.23 0.92 5.82
C ASN A 43 -21.07 1.19 4.83
N LEU A 44 -20.01 1.86 5.29
CA LEU A 44 -18.90 2.25 4.43
C LEU A 44 -18.05 1.03 4.05
N LEU A 45 -18.01 0.73 2.75
CA LEU A 45 -17.29 -0.40 2.15
C LEU A 45 -15.95 0.03 1.55
N LYS A 46 -15.86 1.25 1.02
CA LYS A 46 -14.64 1.79 0.42
C LYS A 46 -14.31 3.18 0.95
N LEU A 47 -13.06 3.38 1.31
CA LEU A 47 -12.53 4.64 1.81
C LEU A 47 -11.26 5.00 1.05
N ASN A 48 -11.26 6.16 0.40
CA ASN A 48 -10.09 6.72 -0.25
C ASN A 48 -9.74 8.06 0.41
N ILE A 49 -8.54 8.17 0.98
CA ILE A 49 -7.98 9.40 1.58
C ILE A 49 -6.62 9.73 0.92
N SER A 50 -6.32 9.12 -0.24
CA SER A 50 -5.02 9.25 -0.88
C SER A 50 -4.71 10.68 -1.34
N PHE A 51 -3.43 10.98 -1.57
CA PHE A 51 -2.98 12.28 -2.08
C PHE A 51 -3.41 13.45 -1.18
N ASN A 52 -3.09 13.36 0.10
CA ASN A 52 -3.32 14.41 1.08
C ASN A 52 -2.07 14.59 1.97
N MET A 53 -2.19 15.37 3.03
CA MET A 53 -1.14 15.63 4.02
C MET A 53 -1.58 15.12 5.40
N ILE A 54 -2.32 14.01 5.44
CA ILE A 54 -2.81 13.43 6.68
C ILE A 54 -1.65 12.83 7.48
N THR A 55 -1.60 13.17 8.76
CA THR A 55 -0.55 12.71 9.69
C THR A 55 -1.02 11.57 10.58
N HIS A 56 -2.33 11.48 10.84
CA HIS A 56 -2.92 10.46 11.71
C HIS A 56 -4.34 10.09 11.24
N ILE A 57 -4.66 8.80 11.26
CA ILE A 57 -6.00 8.29 10.96
C ILE A 57 -6.41 7.37 12.10
N HIS A 58 -7.60 7.61 12.65
CA HIS A 58 -8.26 6.67 13.55
C HIS A 58 -9.48 6.12 12.84
N TYR A 59 -9.41 4.88 12.40
CA TYR A 59 -10.50 4.25 11.67
C TYR A 59 -10.83 2.90 12.32
N THR A 60 -12.10 2.74 12.67
CA THR A 60 -12.70 1.46 13.02
C THR A 60 -14.04 1.47 12.31
N LEU A 61 -14.05 0.83 11.14
CA LEU A 61 -15.20 0.83 10.25
C LEU A 61 -15.64 -0.63 10.12
N PRO A 62 -16.86 -0.98 10.57
CA PRO A 62 -17.26 -2.38 10.73
C PRO A 62 -17.33 -3.12 9.39
N SER A 63 -17.76 -2.42 8.34
CA SER A 63 -18.06 -3.00 7.02
C SER A 63 -16.96 -2.79 5.98
N ILE A 64 -15.82 -2.20 6.36
CA ILE A 64 -14.82 -1.72 5.40
C ILE A 64 -14.13 -2.87 4.66
N GLN A 65 -14.11 -2.78 3.33
CA GLN A 65 -13.51 -3.80 2.46
C GLN A 65 -12.28 -3.26 1.73
N GLN A 66 -12.24 -1.96 1.43
CA GLN A 66 -11.14 -1.33 0.69
C GLN A 66 -10.76 -0.02 1.35
N VAL A 67 -9.46 0.14 1.63
CA VAL A 67 -8.91 1.37 2.19
C VAL A 67 -7.69 1.79 1.38
N ASP A 68 -7.69 3.03 0.93
CA ASP A 68 -6.53 3.68 0.34
C ASP A 68 -6.17 4.93 1.15
N VAL A 69 -5.00 4.90 1.77
CA VAL A 69 -4.41 6.02 2.53
C VAL A 69 -3.04 6.40 1.96
N SER A 70 -2.75 6.01 0.71
CA SER A 70 -1.48 6.26 0.07
C SER A 70 -1.19 7.75 -0.13
N HIS A 71 0.07 8.12 -0.34
CA HIS A 71 0.47 9.51 -0.57
C HIS A 71 -0.05 10.45 0.52
N ASN A 72 0.36 10.16 1.76
CA ASN A 72 0.08 10.96 2.95
C ASN A 72 1.35 11.11 3.78
N LEU A 73 1.22 11.65 5.00
CA LEU A 73 2.33 11.87 5.94
C LEU A 73 2.17 10.98 7.18
N LEU A 74 1.51 9.83 7.06
CA LEU A 74 1.34 8.89 8.18
C LEU A 74 2.71 8.42 8.65
N SER A 75 2.89 8.35 9.96
CA SER A 75 4.17 8.03 10.58
C SER A 75 3.97 7.19 11.82
N LYS A 76 5.08 6.75 12.44
CA LYS A 76 5.09 5.84 13.60
C LYS A 76 4.59 4.45 13.22
N SER A 77 4.35 3.62 14.23
CA SER A 77 3.82 2.27 14.06
C SER A 77 2.30 2.27 14.16
N HIS A 78 1.66 1.47 13.30
CA HIS A 78 0.21 1.29 13.29
C HIS A 78 -0.16 -0.17 13.56
N SER A 79 -1.30 -0.36 14.21
CA SER A 79 -1.93 -1.67 14.41
C SER A 79 -3.39 -1.58 14.00
N TYR A 80 -3.84 -2.51 13.17
CA TYR A 80 -5.23 -2.57 12.73
C TYR A 80 -5.71 -4.01 12.66
N ALA A 81 -6.94 -4.25 13.12
CA ALA A 81 -7.57 -5.55 13.11
C ALA A 81 -9.00 -5.44 12.56
N THR A 82 -9.32 -6.26 11.57
CA THR A 82 -10.65 -6.29 10.95
C THR A 82 -10.85 -7.60 10.19
N SER A 83 -12.04 -8.16 10.22
CA SER A 83 -12.40 -9.37 9.45
C SER A 83 -12.87 -9.07 8.02
N THR A 84 -13.15 -7.80 7.70
CA THR A 84 -13.84 -7.41 6.45
C THR A 84 -12.89 -6.89 5.37
N LEU A 85 -11.72 -6.36 5.74
CA LEU A 85 -10.78 -5.76 4.81
C LEU A 85 -10.24 -6.77 3.78
N ARG A 86 -10.34 -6.42 2.51
CA ARG A 86 -9.86 -7.18 1.35
C ARG A 86 -8.69 -6.51 0.66
N LYS A 87 -8.71 -5.18 0.53
CA LYS A 87 -7.65 -4.40 -0.13
C LYS A 87 -7.19 -3.26 0.76
N PHE A 88 -5.88 -3.13 0.92
CA PHE A 88 -5.31 -2.05 1.71
C PHE A 88 -4.06 -1.48 1.05
N ASN A 89 -4.11 -0.19 0.74
CA ASN A 89 -2.98 0.58 0.23
C ASN A 89 -2.59 1.65 1.25
N CYS A 90 -1.35 1.57 1.75
CA CYS A 90 -0.73 2.54 2.64
C CYS A 90 0.64 3.02 2.10
N SER A 91 0.88 2.83 0.80
CA SER A 91 2.13 3.21 0.15
C SER A 91 2.41 4.72 0.21
N PHE A 92 3.67 5.12 0.01
CA PHE A 92 4.06 6.54 -0.01
C PHE A 92 3.62 7.29 1.27
N ASN A 93 4.09 6.79 2.40
CA ASN A 93 3.94 7.39 3.72
C ASN A 93 5.29 7.30 4.46
N ASN A 94 5.32 7.65 5.75
CA ASN A 94 6.50 7.59 6.62
C ASN A 94 6.32 6.54 7.73
N ILE A 95 5.55 5.47 7.48
CA ILE A 95 5.19 4.47 8.49
C ILE A 95 6.42 3.64 8.86
N VAL A 96 6.68 3.48 10.16
CA VAL A 96 7.88 2.80 10.68
C VAL A 96 7.61 1.32 10.99
N GLY A 97 6.36 0.95 11.22
CA GLY A 97 5.97 -0.44 11.35
C GLY A 97 4.46 -0.65 11.24
N TYR A 98 4.06 -1.84 10.80
CA TYR A 98 2.64 -2.17 10.65
C TYR A 98 2.34 -3.57 11.19
N THR A 99 1.32 -3.68 12.03
CA THR A 99 0.70 -4.97 12.40
C THR A 99 -0.73 -4.98 11.89
N LEU A 100 -1.03 -5.87 10.95
CA LEU A 100 -2.34 -5.98 10.30
C LEU A 100 -2.93 -7.37 10.49
N LYS A 101 -3.99 -7.46 11.30
CA LYS A 101 -4.77 -8.68 11.46
C LYS A 101 -6.02 -8.61 10.59
N ALA A 102 -5.91 -9.12 9.38
CA ALA A 102 -6.98 -9.10 8.39
C ALA A 102 -7.08 -10.47 7.68
N PRO A 103 -7.80 -11.45 8.26
CA PRO A 103 -7.84 -12.83 7.78
C PRO A 103 -8.34 -12.96 6.34
N SER A 104 -9.09 -11.98 5.85
CA SER A 104 -9.62 -11.96 4.48
C SER A 104 -8.88 -11.04 3.51
N LEU A 105 -7.74 -10.47 3.91
CA LEU A 105 -6.98 -9.56 3.06
C LEU A 105 -6.41 -10.30 1.85
N THR A 106 -6.73 -9.83 0.65
CA THR A 106 -6.21 -10.40 -0.60
C THR A 106 -5.11 -9.54 -1.21
N HIS A 107 -5.18 -8.21 -1.06
CA HIS A 107 -4.20 -7.28 -1.63
C HIS A 107 -3.66 -6.31 -0.59
N PHE A 108 -2.34 -6.22 -0.46
CA PHE A 108 -1.65 -5.27 0.40
C PHE A 108 -0.54 -4.54 -0.35
N ASP A 109 -0.56 -3.20 -0.29
CA ASP A 109 0.55 -2.35 -0.72
C ASP A 109 1.01 -1.45 0.44
N GLY A 110 2.21 -1.71 0.94
CA GLY A 110 2.91 -0.91 1.94
C GLY A 110 4.23 -0.34 1.41
N SER A 111 4.42 -0.30 0.09
CA SER A 111 5.65 0.15 -0.53
C SER A 111 5.99 1.61 -0.20
N ASN A 112 7.27 1.99 -0.35
CA ASN A 112 7.72 3.38 -0.19
C ASN A 112 7.33 3.95 1.18
N ASN A 113 7.77 3.26 2.24
CA ASN A 113 7.58 3.67 3.63
C ASN A 113 8.93 3.55 4.37
N LEU A 114 8.91 3.65 5.70
CA LEU A 114 10.05 3.42 6.58
C LEU A 114 9.89 2.13 7.39
N LEU A 115 9.16 1.14 6.85
CA LEU A 115 8.81 -0.08 7.58
C LEU A 115 10.08 -0.84 7.96
N SER A 116 10.34 -0.90 9.26
CA SER A 116 11.38 -1.77 9.85
C SER A 116 10.80 -3.13 10.26
N THR A 117 9.50 -3.16 10.57
CA THR A 117 8.73 -4.32 10.98
C THR A 117 7.39 -4.36 10.25
N LEU A 118 7.06 -5.50 9.64
CA LEU A 118 5.76 -5.73 9.00
C LEU A 118 5.23 -7.10 9.44
N VAL A 119 4.05 -7.10 10.07
CA VAL A 119 3.35 -8.32 10.48
C VAL A 119 1.97 -8.32 9.85
N ILE A 120 1.71 -9.26 8.94
CA ILE A 120 0.40 -9.43 8.31
C ILE A 120 -0.13 -10.82 8.65
N THR A 121 -1.33 -10.86 9.22
CA THR A 121 -2.09 -12.10 9.42
C THR A 121 -3.26 -12.12 8.45
N SER A 122 -3.12 -12.88 7.36
CA SER A 122 -4.18 -13.15 6.37
C SER A 122 -4.15 -14.63 5.96
N HIS A 123 -5.30 -15.19 5.58
CA HIS A 123 -5.42 -16.55 5.06
C HIS A 123 -5.48 -16.61 3.52
N PHE A 124 -5.72 -15.48 2.86
CA PHE A 124 -6.05 -15.41 1.43
C PHE A 124 -5.25 -14.33 0.70
N ILE A 125 -4.05 -14.00 1.18
CA ILE A 125 -3.25 -12.97 0.50
C ILE A 125 -2.82 -13.48 -0.88
N GLU A 126 -3.10 -12.68 -1.90
CA GLU A 126 -2.85 -12.95 -3.32
C GLU A 126 -1.74 -12.05 -3.83
N GLU A 127 -1.73 -10.78 -3.41
CA GLU A 127 -0.74 -9.78 -3.77
C GLU A 127 -0.20 -9.05 -2.53
N LEU A 128 1.12 -9.01 -2.38
CA LEU A 128 1.81 -8.31 -1.32
C LEU A 128 2.98 -7.51 -1.89
N ASN A 129 2.90 -6.18 -1.77
CA ASN A 129 3.99 -5.27 -2.08
C ASN A 129 4.50 -4.58 -0.80
N CYS A 130 5.76 -4.82 -0.46
CA CYS A 130 6.50 -4.19 0.63
C CYS A 130 7.81 -3.54 0.18
N SER A 131 7.98 -3.32 -1.13
CA SER A 131 9.18 -2.75 -1.74
C SER A 131 9.54 -1.37 -1.17
N ASN A 132 10.81 -0.99 -1.30
CA ASN A 132 11.34 0.30 -0.84
C ASN A 132 11.05 0.56 0.64
N ASN A 133 11.37 -0.41 1.49
CA ASN A 133 11.29 -0.31 2.94
C ASN A 133 12.54 -0.93 3.60
N PRO A 134 13.04 -0.36 4.72
CA PRO A 134 14.17 -0.90 5.46
C PRO A 134 13.78 -2.08 6.38
N ILE A 135 13.00 -3.06 5.88
CA ILE A 135 12.51 -4.16 6.72
C ILE A 135 13.69 -5.05 7.13
N THR A 136 13.83 -5.28 8.43
CA THR A 136 14.90 -6.12 8.97
C THR A 136 14.43 -7.51 9.37
N SER A 137 13.12 -7.69 9.60
CA SER A 137 12.50 -8.96 9.95
C SER A 137 11.12 -9.15 9.30
N VAL A 138 11.05 -10.23 8.52
CA VAL A 138 9.95 -10.93 7.86
C VAL A 138 9.14 -11.98 8.65
N PRO A 139 8.28 -11.75 9.66
CA PRO A 139 7.40 -12.82 10.14
C PRO A 139 6.20 -13.00 9.19
N PHE A 140 6.46 -13.45 7.95
CA PHE A 140 5.39 -13.89 7.08
C PHE A 140 5.15 -15.39 7.31
N ASN A 141 3.92 -15.75 7.67
CA ASN A 141 3.42 -17.10 7.42
C ASN A 141 2.74 -17.05 6.04
N ILE A 142 3.54 -17.20 4.98
CA ILE A 142 3.05 -17.06 3.60
C ILE A 142 2.09 -18.22 3.31
N THR A 143 0.85 -17.90 2.95
CA THR A 143 -0.17 -18.88 2.59
C THR A 143 0.02 -19.36 1.16
N SER A 144 -0.52 -20.54 0.84
CA SER A 144 -0.45 -21.16 -0.49
C SER A 144 -1.16 -20.40 -1.62
N THR A 145 -1.81 -19.26 -1.32
CA THR A 145 -2.59 -18.44 -2.25
C THR A 145 -1.81 -17.29 -2.88
N LEU A 146 -0.57 -17.03 -2.44
CA LEU A 146 0.20 -15.86 -2.89
C LEU A 146 0.62 -16.01 -4.37
N THR A 147 0.19 -15.06 -5.20
CA THR A 147 0.47 -15.02 -6.65
C THR A 147 1.51 -13.97 -7.02
N SER A 148 1.59 -12.89 -6.25
CA SER A 148 2.54 -11.79 -6.45
C SER A 148 3.16 -11.35 -5.13
N PHE A 149 4.49 -11.26 -5.10
CA PHE A 149 5.26 -10.87 -3.92
C PHE A 149 6.43 -9.98 -4.33
N ASP A 150 6.38 -8.70 -3.93
CA ASP A 150 7.46 -7.74 -4.15
C ASP A 150 7.91 -7.13 -2.82
N CYS A 151 9.16 -7.38 -2.46
CA CYS A 151 9.83 -6.75 -1.33
C CYS A 151 11.25 -6.31 -1.75
N MET A 152 11.39 -5.83 -2.99
CA MET A 152 12.64 -5.27 -3.48
C MET A 152 13.11 -4.09 -2.60
N GLY A 153 14.42 -3.98 -2.39
CA GLY A 153 15.00 -2.94 -1.53
C GLY A 153 14.95 -3.23 -0.03
N VAL A 154 14.46 -4.41 0.37
CA VAL A 154 14.51 -4.89 1.77
C VAL A 154 15.88 -5.49 2.09
N GLN A 155 16.48 -5.10 3.21
CA GLN A 155 17.75 -5.65 3.70
C GLN A 155 17.48 -6.75 4.73
N PHE A 156 17.25 -7.98 4.26
CA PHE A 156 17.10 -9.12 5.16
C PHE A 156 18.41 -9.37 5.90
N ASN A 157 18.42 -9.13 7.21
CA ASN A 157 19.53 -9.58 8.05
C ASN A 157 19.53 -11.11 8.07
N LYS A 158 20.60 -11.71 7.55
CA LYS A 158 20.87 -13.15 7.33
C LYS A 158 20.58 -14.10 8.52
N LYS A 159 20.25 -13.56 9.70
CA LYS A 159 19.96 -14.28 10.94
C LYS A 159 18.46 -14.53 11.18
N SER A 160 17.55 -13.92 10.42
CA SER A 160 16.09 -13.98 10.68
C SER A 160 15.32 -14.98 9.81
N THR A 161 15.99 -15.73 8.94
CA THR A 161 15.33 -16.63 7.99
C THR A 161 15.15 -18.04 8.56
N THR A 162 13.99 -18.33 9.14
CA THR A 162 13.34 -19.64 8.91
C THR A 162 12.57 -19.52 7.59
N LEU A 163 13.30 -19.61 6.48
CA LEU A 163 12.74 -19.54 5.12
C LEU A 163 12.09 -20.89 4.73
N SER A 164 11.26 -21.45 5.62
CA SER A 164 10.75 -22.83 5.49
C SER A 164 9.39 -22.95 4.79
N SER A 165 8.83 -21.87 4.22
CA SER A 165 7.52 -21.95 3.55
C SER A 165 7.23 -20.84 2.53
N LEU A 166 8.20 -20.48 1.67
CA LEU A 166 7.79 -19.82 0.42
C LEU A 166 7.17 -20.89 -0.49
N PRO A 167 5.93 -20.70 -1.00
CA PRO A 167 5.39 -21.62 -2.00
C PRO A 167 6.26 -21.54 -3.26
N SER A 168 6.64 -22.70 -3.79
CA SER A 168 7.49 -22.85 -4.98
C SER A 168 6.93 -22.23 -6.26
N SER A 169 5.72 -21.67 -6.21
CA SER A 169 5.02 -20.99 -7.30
C SER A 169 5.08 -19.46 -7.23
N ALA A 170 5.69 -18.88 -6.21
CA ALA A 170 5.85 -17.42 -6.14
C ALA A 170 6.86 -16.98 -7.22
N THR A 171 6.37 -16.26 -8.23
CA THR A 171 7.23 -15.60 -9.21
C THR A 171 7.99 -14.48 -8.52
N TYR A 172 9.18 -14.79 -8.01
CA TYR A 172 10.17 -13.78 -7.68
C TYR A 172 10.56 -13.11 -9.01
N ILE A 173 10.38 -11.80 -9.13
CA ILE A 173 10.85 -11.03 -10.29
C ILE A 173 12.16 -10.34 -9.87
N PRO A 174 13.33 -10.99 -9.99
CA PRO A 174 14.60 -10.29 -9.88
C PRO A 174 14.81 -9.49 -11.15
N THR A 175 14.64 -8.18 -11.11
CA THR A 175 15.24 -7.30 -12.12
C THR A 175 16.57 -6.81 -11.59
N ASN A 176 17.60 -7.65 -11.71
CA ASN A 176 18.96 -7.15 -11.65
C ASN A 176 19.31 -6.62 -13.05
N PRO A 177 19.86 -5.40 -13.20
CA PRO A 177 20.29 -4.92 -14.50
C PRO A 177 21.42 -5.82 -15.01
N THR A 178 21.21 -6.41 -16.19
CA THR A 178 22.24 -7.14 -16.94
C THR A 178 23.39 -6.20 -17.26
N ILE A 179 24.51 -6.33 -16.54
CA ILE A 179 25.80 -5.86 -17.03
C ILE A 179 26.22 -6.85 -18.13
N PRO A 180 26.47 -6.40 -19.37
CA PRO A 180 26.97 -7.27 -20.41
C PRO A 180 28.38 -7.75 -20.03
N THR A 181 28.55 -9.07 -20.01
CA THR A 181 29.84 -9.75 -19.90
C THR A 181 30.78 -9.28 -21.01
N SER A 182 31.92 -8.69 -20.63
CA SER A 182 33.12 -8.74 -21.48
C SER A 182 34.34 -9.12 -20.64
N ASN A 183 34.89 -10.27 -21.03
CA ASN A 183 36.27 -10.73 -20.95
C ASN A 183 36.96 -10.91 -19.58
N VAL A 184 37.21 -12.20 -19.32
CA VAL A 184 38.17 -12.78 -18.39
C VAL A 184 39.58 -12.24 -18.63
N ILE A 185 40.20 -11.65 -17.60
CA ILE A 185 41.63 -11.84 -17.31
C ILE A 185 41.78 -12.06 -15.79
N SER A 186 42.47 -13.14 -15.47
CA SER A 186 42.85 -13.59 -14.13
C SER A 186 43.96 -12.74 -13.51
N SER A 187 43.84 -12.39 -12.22
CA SER A 187 44.98 -12.33 -11.29
C SER A 187 44.55 -12.21 -9.82
N THR A 188 44.77 -13.29 -9.08
CA THR A 188 45.27 -13.42 -7.68
C THR A 188 45.12 -12.30 -6.64
N PHE A 189 44.39 -12.65 -5.55
CA PHE A 189 44.67 -12.46 -4.10
C PHE A 189 44.89 -11.03 -3.51
N PRO A 190 44.91 -10.83 -2.17
CA PRO A 190 43.76 -10.52 -1.33
C PRO A 190 43.99 -9.25 -0.47
N ASN A 191 43.08 -9.02 0.48
CA ASN A 191 43.24 -8.28 1.74
C ASN A 191 42.52 -6.93 1.86
N SER A 192 41.78 -6.87 2.98
CA SER A 192 41.38 -5.72 3.78
C SER A 192 42.18 -4.44 3.54
N PHE A 193 41.48 -3.31 3.44
CA PHE A 193 41.32 -2.34 4.52
C PHE A 193 40.51 -1.15 3.99
N ASP A 194 39.52 -0.77 4.78
CA ASP A 194 39.01 0.58 5.00
C ASP A 194 38.49 1.47 3.85
N ASN A 195 37.45 2.21 4.27
CA ASN A 195 37.25 3.63 4.02
C ASN A 195 36.25 3.99 2.87
N PRO A 196 35.88 5.27 2.69
CA PRO A 196 34.75 5.93 3.34
C PRO A 196 33.84 6.65 2.32
N TYR A 197 32.79 7.33 2.80
CA TYR A 197 32.07 8.41 2.13
C TYR A 197 31.48 8.17 0.72
N LEU A 198 30.15 8.38 0.66
CA LEU A 198 29.55 9.40 -0.20
C LEU A 198 29.84 9.27 -1.71
N VAL A 199 28.87 8.73 -2.46
CA VAL A 199 28.67 9.13 -3.85
C VAL A 199 27.26 9.67 -4.01
N ILE A 200 27.22 10.98 -4.21
CA ILE A 200 26.10 11.78 -4.66
C ILE A 200 25.68 11.28 -6.03
N GLY A 201 24.39 10.97 -6.20
CA GLY A 201 23.77 10.67 -7.49
C GLY A 201 22.40 11.31 -7.57
N LEU A 202 22.36 12.63 -7.78
CA LEU A 202 21.18 13.32 -8.30
C LEU A 202 21.03 12.95 -9.78
N GLY A 203 19.83 12.55 -10.21
CA GLY A 203 19.49 12.61 -11.64
C GLY A 203 18.47 11.59 -12.15
N ILE A 204 17.22 12.02 -12.21
CA ILE A 204 16.27 11.77 -13.32
C ILE A 204 15.89 10.30 -13.58
N PHE A 205 14.84 9.82 -12.91
CA PHE A 205 13.92 8.82 -13.48
C PHE A 205 12.50 9.07 -12.96
N SER A 206 11.99 10.27 -13.27
CA SER A 206 10.55 10.52 -13.33
C SER A 206 10.09 10.09 -14.74
N ILE A 207 8.97 9.36 -14.83
CA ILE A 207 8.03 9.21 -15.98
C ILE A 207 7.69 7.76 -16.44
N LEU A 208 8.28 6.68 -15.95
CA LEU A 208 7.92 5.31 -16.45
C LEU A 208 7.36 4.31 -15.44
N ASN A 209 6.72 4.76 -14.36
CA ASN A 209 5.92 3.89 -13.48
C ASN A 209 4.52 4.45 -13.15
N ILE A 210 3.91 5.12 -14.13
CA ILE A 210 2.51 5.59 -14.06
C ILE A 210 1.53 4.59 -14.71
N PHE A 211 2.00 3.65 -15.53
CA PHE A 211 1.11 2.83 -16.36
C PHE A 211 0.49 1.61 -15.66
N GLY A 212 1.05 1.11 -14.56
CA GLY A 212 0.46 -0.05 -13.85
C GLY A 212 -0.85 0.28 -13.14
N TRP A 213 -0.92 1.44 -12.48
CA TRP A 213 -2.07 1.82 -11.65
C TRP A 213 -3.09 2.68 -12.41
N THR A 214 -2.66 3.44 -13.42
CA THR A 214 -3.59 4.17 -14.31
C THR A 214 -4.35 3.23 -15.23
N THR A 215 -3.76 2.12 -15.70
CA THR A 215 -4.48 1.16 -16.55
C THR A 215 -5.56 0.40 -15.79
N LEU A 216 -5.31 0.00 -14.55
CA LEU A 216 -6.34 -0.56 -13.65
C LEU A 216 -7.45 0.46 -13.32
N GLY A 217 -7.10 1.72 -13.08
CA GLY A 217 -8.06 2.81 -12.86
C GLY A 217 -8.90 3.15 -14.11
N ILE A 218 -8.31 3.14 -15.29
CA ILE A 218 -8.99 3.40 -16.57
C ILE A 218 -9.92 2.23 -16.95
N ILE A 219 -9.52 0.98 -16.69
CA ILE A 219 -10.39 -0.19 -16.88
C ILE A 219 -11.61 -0.11 -15.95
N PHE A 220 -11.42 0.34 -14.69
CA PHE A 220 -12.52 0.52 -13.74
C PHE A 220 -13.48 1.66 -14.16
N LEU A 221 -12.95 2.78 -14.68
CA LEU A 221 -13.77 3.89 -15.20
C LEU A 221 -14.51 3.54 -16.49
N CYS A 222 -13.89 2.80 -17.41
CA CYS A 222 -14.51 2.33 -18.65
C CYS A 222 -15.61 1.28 -18.39
N LYS A 223 -15.45 0.43 -17.35
CA LYS A 223 -16.48 -0.52 -16.94
C LYS A 223 -17.68 0.19 -16.30
N ARG A 224 -17.46 1.20 -15.44
CA ARG A 224 -18.52 2.00 -14.82
C ARG A 224 -19.31 2.86 -15.83
N LYS A 225 -18.71 3.27 -16.95
CA LYS A 225 -19.39 4.08 -17.98
C LYS A 225 -20.31 3.25 -18.90
N ARG A 226 -20.09 1.93 -19.01
CA ARG A 226 -20.97 1.03 -19.80
C ARG A 226 -22.23 0.56 -19.06
N GLU A 227 -22.30 0.71 -17.73
CA GLU A 227 -23.47 0.30 -16.93
C GLU A 227 -24.51 1.42 -16.75
N LYS A 228 -24.26 2.64 -17.22
CA LYS A 228 -25.31 3.66 -17.41
C LYS A 228 -26.02 3.41 -18.74
N VAL A 229 -26.75 2.29 -18.82
CA VAL A 229 -27.78 2.12 -19.84
C VAL A 229 -28.92 3.08 -19.51
N ILE A 230 -29.21 3.88 -20.53
CA ILE A 230 -30.19 4.94 -20.65
C ILE A 230 -31.59 4.42 -20.27
N LEU A 231 -32.24 5.01 -19.27
CA LEU A 231 -33.70 5.11 -19.22
C LEU A 231 -34.08 6.37 -20.00
N THR A 232 -34.59 6.21 -21.22
CA THR A 232 -35.25 7.30 -21.94
C THR A 232 -36.64 7.54 -21.33
N PRO A 233 -37.09 8.81 -21.20
CA PRO A 233 -38.43 9.11 -20.71
C PRO A 233 -39.46 8.72 -21.77
N GLY A 234 -40.59 8.16 -21.31
CA GLY A 234 -41.70 7.80 -22.18
C GLY A 234 -42.34 9.01 -22.85
N SER A 235 -42.98 8.76 -23.98
CA SER A 235 -43.95 9.67 -24.60
C SER A 235 -45.04 8.87 -25.31
N SER A 236 -46.28 9.18 -24.92
CA SER A 236 -47.61 8.82 -25.44
C SER A 236 -48.02 7.36 -25.43
#